data_AF-A0A6V7HMT3-F1
#
_entry.id   AF-A0A6V7HMT3-F1
#
_cell.length_a   1.000
_cell.length_b   1.000
_cell.length_c   1.000
_cell.angle_alpha   90.00
_cell.angle_beta   90.00
_cell.angle_gamma   90.00
#
_symmetry.space_group_name_H-M   'P 1'
#
loop_
_entity.id
_entity.type
_entity.pdbx_description
1 polymer ?
#
loop_
_entity_poly.entity_id
_entity_poly.type
_entity_poly.pdbx_seq_one_letter_code
_entity_poly.pdbx_strand_id
1 'polypeptide(L)' 'VGMDRCFELGQFYKKLYGCWLDVDNRNDTVEFHSNIPGRTVMTAKLVASGLFSETFEN' A
#
# COMPACT_ATOMS: atom_id res chain seq x y z
N VAL A 1 6.57 -8.07 13.01
CA VAL A 1 7.52 -8.39 11.92
C VAL A 1 6.85 -8.56 10.57
N GLY A 2 6.04 -9.59 10.33
CA GLY A 2 5.46 -9.82 8.99
C GLY A 2 4.49 -8.72 8.54
N MET A 3 3.66 -8.22 9.47
CA MET A 3 2.73 -7.12 9.20
C MET A 3 3.46 -5.80 8.93
N ASP A 4 4.42 -5.45 9.80
CA ASP A 4 5.23 -4.23 9.66
C ASP A 4 5.94 -4.19 8.30
N ARG A 5 6.53 -5.32 7.88
CA ARG A 5 7.18 -5.43 6.56
C ARG A 5 6.21 -5.22 5.39
N CYS A 6 4.96 -5.66 5.50
CA CYS A 6 3.96 -5.43 4.45
C CYS A 6 3.62 -3.94 4.35
N PHE A 7 3.51 -3.26 5.50
CA PHE A 7 3.27 -1.83 5.54
C PHE A 7 4.47 -1.03 4.98
N GLU A 8 5.69 -1.34 5.42
CA GLU A 8 6.93 -0.74 4.91
C GLU A 8 7.08 -0.94 3.38
N LEU A 9 6.69 -2.10 2.86
CA LEU A 9 6.64 -2.37 1.42
C LEU A 9 5.67 -1.43 0.69
N GLY A 10 4.49 -1.17 1.26
CA GLY A 10 3.56 -0.18 0.74
C GLY A 10 4.17 1.22 0.67
N GLN A 11 4.86 1.65 1.74
CA GLN A 11 5.55 2.94 1.76
C GLN A 11 6.69 3.02 0.75
N PHE A 12 7.41 1.91 0.54
CA PHE A 12 8.43 1.82 -0.50
C PHE A 12 7.83 2.03 -1.89
N TYR A 13 6.67 1.40 -2.19
CA TYR A 13 5.96 1.64 -3.44
C TYR A 13 5.43 3.08 -3.56
N LYS A 14 4.97 3.70 -2.47
CA LYS A 14 4.59 5.13 -2.46
C LYS A 14 5.77 6.00 -2.90
N LYS A 15 6.97 5.75 -2.38
CA LYS A 15 8.18 6.51 -2.74
C LYS A 15 8.58 6.35 -4.21
N LEU A 16 8.43 5.15 -4.78
CA LEU A 16 8.82 4.87 -6.16
C LEU A 16 7.78 5.32 -7.19
N TYR A 17 6.50 5.09 -6.90
CA TYR A 17 5.42 5.18 -7.88
C TYR A 17 4.30 6.14 -7.48
N GLY A 18 4.35 6.74 -6.29
CA GLY A 18 3.26 7.55 -5.75
C GLY A 18 2.83 8.71 -6.66
N CYS A 19 3.80 9.36 -7.31
CA CYS A 19 3.54 10.42 -8.29
C CYS A 19 2.83 9.90 -9.55
N TRP A 20 3.23 8.72 -10.06
CA TRP A 20 2.61 8.11 -11.24
C TRP A 20 1.22 7.53 -10.95
N LEU A 21 1.04 6.98 -9.75
CA LEU A 21 -0.21 6.39 -9.27
C LEU A 21 -1.20 7.43 -8.72
N ASP A 22 -0.80 8.70 -8.62
CA ASP A 22 -1.61 9.77 -8.07
C ASP A 22 -2.19 9.39 -6.69
N VAL A 23 -1.36 8.75 -5.84
CA VAL A 23 -1.82 8.08 -4.60
C VAL A 23 -2.51 9.02 -3.62
N ASP A 24 -2.15 10.31 -3.64
CA ASP A 24 -2.74 11.32 -2.75
C ASP A 24 -4.10 11.82 -3.26
N ASN A 25 -4.40 11.62 -4.55
CA ASN A 25 -5.66 12.01 -5.19
C ASN A 25 -6.62 10.82 -5.37
N ARG A 26 -6.18 9.60 -5.00
CA ARG A 26 -6.95 8.34 -4.99
C ARG A 26 -7.80 8.10 -6.25
N ASN A 27 -7.29 8.50 -7.41
CA ASN A 27 -7.93 8.13 -8.67
C ASN A 27 -7.82 6.59 -8.82
N ASP A 28 -8.93 5.94 -9.20
CA ASP A 28 -9.27 4.50 -9.20
C ASP A 28 -8.31 3.56 -9.99
N THR A 29 -7.00 3.74 -9.89
CA THR A 29 -6.01 3.09 -10.77
C THR A 29 -5.36 1.85 -10.16
N VAL A 30 -5.61 1.55 -8.89
CA VAL A 30 -4.92 0.46 -8.17
C VAL A 30 -5.90 -0.58 -7.67
N GLU A 31 -5.80 -1.79 -8.23
CA GLU A 31 -6.50 -2.96 -7.75
C GLU A 31 -5.58 -3.91 -6.98
N PHE A 32 -6.05 -4.41 -5.83
CA PHE A 32 -5.34 -5.42 -5.06
C PHE A 32 -6.05 -6.77 -5.18
N HIS A 33 -5.33 -7.77 -5.71
CA HIS A 33 -5.82 -9.14 -5.87
C HIS A 33 -5.14 -10.07 -4.88
N SER A 34 -5.88 -11.03 -4.31
CA SER A 34 -5.32 -12.06 -3.43
C SER A 34 -5.99 -13.40 -3.66
N ASN A 35 -5.20 -14.46 -3.76
CA ASN A 35 -5.66 -15.77 -4.22
C ASN A 35 -6.19 -16.68 -3.09
N ILE A 36 -5.94 -16.33 -1.83
CA ILE A 36 -6.27 -17.18 -0.66
C ILE A 36 -6.86 -16.30 0.47
N PRO A 37 -8.01 -16.67 1.05
CA PRO A 37 -8.56 -15.96 2.20
C PRO A 37 -7.66 -16.12 3.44
N GLY A 38 -7.53 -15.04 4.23
CA GLY A 38 -6.72 -15.01 5.45
C GLY A 38 -5.46 -14.15 5.30
N ARG A 39 -4.28 -14.74 5.52
CA ARG A 39 -3.00 -14.00 5.63
C ARG A 39 -2.64 -13.17 4.39
N THR A 40 -2.95 -13.66 3.19
CA THR A 40 -2.65 -12.97 1.92
C THR A 40 -3.57 -11.79 1.66
N VAL A 41 -4.84 -11.86 2.08
CA VAL A 41 -5.73 -10.69 2.11
C VAL A 41 -5.18 -9.64 3.08
N MET A 42 -4.71 -10.07 4.26
CA MET A 42 -4.13 -9.16 5.24
C MET A 42 -2.84 -8.50 4.73
N THR A 43 -1.98 -9.25 4.03
CA THR A 43 -0.81 -8.70 3.34
C THR A 43 -1.22 -7.63 2.33
N ALA A 44 -2.17 -7.92 1.44
CA ALA A 44 -2.63 -6.95 0.44
C ALA A 44 -3.19 -5.67 1.09
N LYS A 45 -3.98 -5.81 2.16
CA LYS A 45 -4.50 -4.67 2.94
C LYS A 45 -3.39 -3.83 3.55
N LEU A 46 -2.39 -4.44 4.16
CA LEU A 46 -1.29 -3.72 4.80
C LEU A 46 -0.38 -3.01 3.79
N VAL A 47 -0.13 -3.63 2.63
CA VAL A 47 0.57 -2.97 1.52
C VAL A 47 -0.23 -1.78 1.03
N ALA A 48 -1.54 -1.91 0.85
CA ALA A 48 -2.41 -0.79 0.48
C ALA A 48 -2.38 0.33 1.53
N SER A 49 -2.44 -0.01 2.82
CA SER A 49 -2.32 0.96 3.91
C SER A 49 -1.00 1.74 3.88
N GLY A 50 0.12 1.08 3.58
CA GLY A 50 1.40 1.76 3.44
C GLY A 50 1.52 2.60 2.16
N LEU A 51 0.93 2.14 1.05
CA LEU A 51 0.93 2.85 -0.23
C LEU A 51 0.14 4.17 -0.17
N PHE A 52 -0.99 4.15 0.54
CA PHE A 52 -1.89 5.29 0.67
C PHE A 52 -1.80 5.98 2.05
N SER A 53 -0.74 5.72 2.83
CA SER A 53 -0.55 6.40 4.11
C SER A 53 -0.33 7.90 3.89
N GLU A 54 -0.92 8.73 4.72
CA GLU A 54 -0.68 10.18 4.71
C GLU A 54 0.78 10.46 5.03
N THR A 55 1.39 11.38 4.28
CA THR A 55 2.74 11.87 4.56
C THR A 55 2.58 13.02 5.56
N PHE A 56 2.81 12.77 6.84
CA PHE A 56 2.95 13.87 7.80
C PHE A 56 4.33 14.50 7.61
N GLU A 57 4.38 15.57 6.84
CA GLU A 57 5.55 16.45 6.80
C GLU A 57 5.59 17.24 8.13
N ASN A 58 6.60 16.99 8.96
CA ASN A 58 6.91 17.80 10.15
C ASN A 58 7.80 18.99 9.76
#